data_AF-A0A2U3LCR1-F1
#
_entry.id   AF-A0A2U3LCR1-F1
#
_cell.length_a   1.000
_cell.length_b   1.000
_cell.length_c   1.000
_cell.angle_alpha   90.00
_cell.angle_beta   90.00
_cell.angle_gamma   90.00
#
_symmetry.space_group_name_H-M   'P 1'
#
loop_
_entity.id
_entity.type
_entity.pdbx_description
1 polymer ?
#
loop_
_entity_poly.entity_id
_entity_poly.type
_entity_poly.pdbx_seq_one_letter_code
_entity_poly.pdbx_strand_id
1 'polypeptide(L)'
;MENILVNSAIDGRHACFLAFVLSSNSVLLVDDAGDAAGPYQGLVLPSSGSISNSQCTINGAGSSVSRSGNTLTLTLSMTFSQGFAGNQVFYLAARNSTENSNWQEAGSVSVPQEIYGRSHVGRRKRLPHQAVRALRA
;
A
#
# COMPACT_ATOMS: atom_id res chain seq x y z
N MET A 1 6.31 -9.82 -10.05
CA MET A 1 5.35 -8.74 -9.74
C MET A 1 4.98 -8.93 -8.29
N GLU A 2 5.00 -7.84 -7.54
CA GLU A 2 4.68 -7.90 -6.13
C GLU A 2 3.33 -7.24 -5.88
N ASN A 3 2.45 -7.94 -5.16
CA ASN A 3 1.18 -7.42 -4.73
C ASN A 3 1.27 -7.01 -3.26
N ILE A 4 0.68 -5.86 -2.96
CA ILE A 4 0.50 -5.37 -1.61
C ILE A 4 -0.98 -5.05 -1.45
N LEU A 5 -1.65 -5.73 -0.55
CA LEU A 5 -3.05 -5.47 -0.21
C LEU A 5 -3.09 -4.99 1.23
N VAL A 6 -3.59 -3.78 1.44
CA VAL A 6 -3.89 -3.29 2.78
C VAL A 6 -5.39 -3.29 2.96
N ASN A 7 -5.89 -4.17 3.82
CA ASN A 7 -7.31 -4.28 4.20
C ASN A 7 -7.44 -5.13 5.48
N SER A 8 -8.64 -5.20 6.05
CA SER A 8 -8.96 -6.01 7.24
C SER A 8 -9.00 -7.52 6.97
N ALA A 9 -9.04 -7.92 5.69
CA ALA A 9 -8.98 -9.29 5.21
C ALA A 9 -8.40 -9.31 3.78
N ILE A 10 -8.15 -10.50 3.22
CA ILE A 10 -7.75 -10.64 1.81
C ILE A 10 -8.97 -10.39 0.91
N ASP A 11 -9.30 -9.12 0.71
CA ASP A 11 -10.34 -8.61 -0.19
C ASP A 11 -9.83 -7.34 -0.89
N GLY A 12 -9.83 -7.35 -2.22
CA GLY A 12 -9.35 -6.23 -3.04
C GLY A 12 -10.34 -5.06 -3.09
N ARG A 13 -11.62 -5.28 -2.77
CA ARG A 13 -12.66 -4.24 -2.79
C ARG A 13 -12.47 -3.28 -1.63
N HIS A 14 -12.64 -1.99 -1.89
CA HIS A 14 -12.48 -0.93 -0.90
C HIS A 14 -11.19 -1.09 -0.08
N ALA A 15 -10.07 -1.35 -0.77
CA ALA A 15 -8.78 -1.63 -0.19
C ALA A 15 -7.69 -0.72 -0.76
N CYS A 16 -6.56 -0.63 -0.07
CA CYS A 16 -5.34 -0.13 -0.69
C CYS A 16 -4.64 -1.30 -1.41
N PHE A 17 -5.11 -1.64 -2.61
CA PHE A 17 -4.54 -2.73 -3.39
C PHE A 17 -3.55 -2.18 -4.42
N LEU A 18 -2.28 -2.54 -4.23
CA LEU A 18 -1.15 -2.12 -5.04
C LEU A 18 -0.50 -3.29 -5.77
N ALA A 19 -0.01 -3.01 -6.97
CA ALA A 19 0.86 -3.89 -7.73
C ALA A 19 2.18 -3.17 -8.05
N PHE A 20 3.30 -3.71 -7.62
CA PHE A 20 4.62 -3.23 -8.03
C PHE A 20 5.12 -3.96 -9.28
N VAL A 21 5.37 -3.17 -10.33
CA VAL A 21 5.86 -3.64 -11.63
C VAL A 21 7.36 -3.42 -11.69
N LEU A 22 8.10 -4.53 -11.62
CA LEU A 22 9.57 -4.53 -11.57
C LEU A 22 10.22 -3.87 -12.78
N SER A 23 9.69 -4.09 -13.99
CA SER A 23 10.30 -3.62 -15.25
C SER A 23 10.23 -2.10 -15.42
N SER A 24 9.22 -1.45 -14.86
CA SER A 24 9.01 -0.01 -14.97
C SER A 24 9.27 0.74 -13.65
N ASN A 25 9.65 0.05 -12.58
CA ASN A 25 9.77 0.61 -11.22
C ASN A 25 8.54 1.42 -10.81
N SER A 26 7.35 0.94 -11.19
CA SER A 26 6.11 1.62 -10.90
C SER A 26 5.25 0.85 -9.92
N VAL A 27 4.51 1.60 -9.11
CA VAL A 27 3.41 1.08 -8.32
C VAL A 27 2.11 1.43 -9.04
N LEU A 28 1.23 0.45 -9.17
CA LEU A 28 -0.13 0.61 -9.66
C LEU A 28 -1.07 0.55 -8.46
N LEU A 29 -2.00 1.49 -8.36
CA LEU A 29 -3.07 1.49 -7.36
C LEU A 29 -4.39 1.14 -8.05
N VAL A 30 -4.99 0.03 -7.62
CA VAL A 30 -6.30 -0.44 -8.08
C VAL A 30 -7.39 0.49 -7.53
N ASP A 31 -8.44 0.67 -8.32
CA ASP A 31 -9.61 1.44 -7.92
C ASP A 31 -10.42 0.74 -6.80
N ASP A 32 -11.53 1.34 -6.39
CA ASP A 32 -12.35 0.84 -5.28
C ASP A 32 -13.04 -0.50 -5.58
N ALA A 33 -13.18 -0.87 -6.87
CA ALA A 33 -13.78 -2.14 -7.28
C ALA A 33 -12.87 -3.35 -6.99
N GLY A 34 -11.56 -3.14 -6.87
CA GLY A 34 -10.63 -4.18 -6.44
C GLY A 34 -10.23 -5.19 -7.51
N ASP A 35 -10.56 -4.92 -8.78
CA ASP A 35 -10.20 -5.76 -9.90
C ASP A 35 -8.70 -5.65 -10.20
N ALA A 36 -7.94 -6.71 -9.92
CA ALA A 36 -6.48 -6.73 -10.12
C ALA A 36 -6.04 -6.51 -11.58
N ALA A 37 -6.95 -6.70 -12.55
CA ALA A 37 -6.72 -6.44 -13.97
C ALA A 37 -6.97 -4.97 -14.36
N GLY A 38 -7.45 -4.14 -13.44
CA GLY A 38 -7.77 -2.74 -13.64
C GLY A 38 -9.26 -2.43 -13.59
N PRO A 39 -9.61 -1.13 -13.56
CA PRO A 39 -8.72 0.01 -13.82
C PRO A 39 -7.76 0.35 -12.67
N TYR A 40 -6.62 0.97 -12.99
CA TYR A 40 -5.60 1.38 -12.01
C TYR A 40 -4.90 2.68 -12.41
N GLN A 41 -4.35 3.38 -11.40
CA GLN A 41 -3.45 4.53 -11.57
C GLN A 41 -2.00 4.09 -11.39
N GLY A 42 -1.06 4.62 -12.18
CA GLY A 42 0.36 4.25 -12.10
C GLY A 42 1.25 5.40 -11.61
N LEU A 43 2.27 5.05 -10.81
CA LEU A 43 3.28 5.99 -10.31
C LEU A 43 4.67 5.36 -10.37
N VAL A 44 5.59 5.97 -11.12
CA VAL A 44 7.00 5.56 -11.14
C VAL A 44 7.68 6.01 -9.85
N LEU A 45 8.57 5.19 -9.28
CA LEU A 45 9.25 5.48 -8.03
C LEU A 45 10.78 5.60 -8.20
N PRO A 46 11.44 6.57 -7.53
CA PRO A 46 10.83 7.70 -6.82
C PRO A 46 10.25 8.75 -7.79
N SER A 47 9.30 9.56 -7.32
CA SER A 47 8.76 10.70 -8.09
C SER A 47 8.27 11.81 -7.16
N SER A 48 7.92 12.97 -7.71
CA SER A 48 7.23 14.04 -6.95
C SER A 48 5.70 13.90 -6.92
N GLY A 49 5.11 13.04 -7.76
CA GLY A 49 3.67 12.84 -7.88
C GLY A 49 3.06 11.95 -6.78
N SER A 50 1.74 11.77 -6.85
CA SER A 50 0.98 10.86 -6.00
C SER A 50 -0.18 10.22 -6.76
N ILE A 51 -0.66 9.07 -6.28
CA ILE A 51 -1.86 8.37 -6.76
C ILE A 51 -2.75 8.00 -5.57
N SER A 52 -4.07 7.97 -5.75
CA SER A 52 -5.00 7.70 -4.65
C SER A 52 -6.32 7.03 -5.09
N ASN A 53 -6.91 6.25 -4.19
CA ASN A 53 -8.30 5.81 -4.24
C ASN A 53 -9.03 6.26 -2.95
N SER A 54 -10.23 5.74 -2.67
CA SER A 54 -11.01 6.19 -1.52
C SER A 54 -10.42 5.75 -0.16
N GLN A 55 -9.46 4.82 -0.13
CA GLN A 55 -8.84 4.30 1.10
C GLN A 55 -7.44 4.83 1.36
N CYS A 56 -6.64 5.07 0.32
CA CYS A 56 -5.25 5.46 0.51
C CYS A 56 -4.70 6.39 -0.59
N THR A 57 -3.66 7.12 -0.22
CA THR A 57 -2.80 7.89 -1.12
C THR A 57 -1.37 7.38 -1.03
N ILE A 58 -0.74 7.14 -2.17
CA ILE A 58 0.68 6.82 -2.29
C ILE A 58 1.42 8.04 -2.82
N ASN A 59 2.41 8.50 -2.06
CA ASN A 59 3.26 9.61 -2.46
C ASN A 59 4.57 9.06 -3.04
N GLY A 60 4.96 9.51 -4.23
CA GLY A 60 6.26 9.16 -4.78
C GLY A 60 7.40 9.74 -3.95
N ALA A 61 7.16 10.91 -3.34
CA ALA A 61 8.11 11.54 -2.43
C ALA A 61 8.17 10.74 -1.13
N GLY A 62 9.38 10.30 -0.76
CA GLY A 62 9.60 9.41 0.38
C GLY A 62 9.33 7.93 0.09
N SER A 63 8.90 7.59 -1.14
CA SER A 63 8.88 6.21 -1.62
C SER A 63 10.17 5.89 -2.37
N SER A 64 10.62 4.64 -2.31
CA SER A 64 11.87 4.21 -2.95
C SER A 64 11.86 2.71 -3.26
N VAL A 65 12.73 2.32 -4.18
CA VAL A 65 12.96 0.94 -4.56
C VAL A 65 14.46 0.67 -4.48
N SER A 66 14.85 -0.41 -3.81
CA SER A 66 16.22 -0.93 -3.88
C SER A 66 16.21 -2.43 -4.11
N ARG A 67 17.25 -2.91 -4.79
CA ARG A 67 17.43 -4.32 -5.16
C ARG A 67 18.82 -4.78 -4.76
N SER A 68 18.89 -5.98 -4.19
CA SER A 68 20.16 -6.64 -3.87
C SER A 68 19.98 -8.14 -4.01
N GLY A 69 20.68 -8.75 -4.97
CA GLY A 69 20.44 -10.15 -5.37
C GLY A 69 18.96 -10.38 -5.69
N ASN A 70 18.36 -11.39 -5.04
CA ASN A 70 16.94 -11.72 -5.18
C ASN A 70 16.03 -10.95 -4.22
N THR A 71 16.57 -10.01 -3.43
CA THR A 71 15.76 -9.25 -2.47
C THR A 71 15.33 -7.91 -3.07
N LEU A 72 14.01 -7.65 -3.06
CA LEU A 72 13.42 -6.36 -3.37
C LEU A 72 13.02 -5.65 -2.09
N THR A 73 13.52 -4.43 -1.89
CA THR A 73 13.03 -3.55 -0.82
C THR A 73 12.26 -2.40 -1.44
N LEU A 74 10.95 -2.37 -1.17
CA LEU A 74 10.03 -1.34 -1.63
C LEU A 74 9.58 -0.52 -0.42
N THR A 75 9.99 0.74 -0.33
CA THR A 75 9.52 1.67 0.70
C THR A 75 8.40 2.52 0.12
N LEU A 76 7.24 2.59 0.77
CA LEU A 76 6.09 3.37 0.32
C LEU A 76 5.71 4.45 1.34
N SER A 77 5.51 5.66 0.85
CA SER A 77 4.98 6.79 1.62
C SER A 77 3.46 6.83 1.47
N MET A 78 2.76 6.17 2.40
CA MET A 78 1.31 5.96 2.35
C MET A 78 0.57 6.79 3.40
N THR A 79 -0.57 7.35 2.99
CA THR A 79 -1.56 8.00 3.88
C THR A 79 -2.90 7.29 3.73
N PHE A 80 -3.54 6.94 4.84
CA PHE A 80 -4.87 6.33 4.86
C PHE A 80 -5.95 7.39 5.02
N SER A 81 -7.07 7.21 4.32
CA SER A 81 -8.26 8.04 4.47
C SER A 81 -8.99 7.70 5.78
N GLN A 82 -9.78 8.64 6.29
CA GLN A 82 -10.56 8.42 7.52
C GLN A 82 -11.68 7.39 7.34
N GLY A 83 -12.24 7.26 6.13
CA GLY A 83 -13.23 6.23 5.80
C GLY A 83 -12.66 4.81 5.88
N PHE A 84 -11.32 4.69 5.93
CA PHE A 84 -10.59 3.44 6.07
C PHE A 84 -10.13 3.15 7.51
N ALA A 85 -10.80 3.75 8.50
CA ALA A 85 -10.52 3.55 9.92
C ALA A 85 -10.66 2.08 10.35
N GLY A 86 -9.90 1.70 11.39
CA GLY A 86 -9.88 0.34 11.92
C GLY A 86 -8.50 -0.32 11.84
N ASN A 87 -8.44 -1.60 12.17
CA ASN A 87 -7.21 -2.38 12.03
C ASN A 87 -7.09 -2.87 10.59
N GLN A 88 -6.03 -2.41 9.92
CA GLN A 88 -5.72 -2.78 8.54
C GLN A 88 -4.47 -3.65 8.52
N VAL A 89 -4.53 -4.75 7.79
CA VAL A 89 -3.45 -5.74 7.69
C VAL A 89 -2.75 -5.57 6.34
N PHE A 90 -1.43 -5.65 6.35
CA PHE A 90 -0.62 -5.69 5.14
C PHE A 90 -0.46 -7.14 4.70
N TYR A 91 -1.08 -7.48 3.58
CA TYR A 91 -0.90 -8.74 2.88
C TYR A 91 0.05 -8.55 1.70
N LEU A 92 1.02 -9.45 1.57
CA LEU A 92 2.02 -9.43 0.52
C LEU A 92 1.97 -10.73 -0.29
N ALA A 93 2.11 -10.63 -1.60
CA ALA A 93 2.26 -11.80 -2.46
C ALA A 93 3.18 -11.51 -3.65
N ALA A 94 4.15 -12.39 -3.87
CA ALA A 94 5.03 -12.39 -5.02
C ALA A 94 4.49 -13.34 -6.09
N ARG A 95 4.50 -12.91 -7.35
CA ARG A 95 4.23 -13.79 -8.50
C ARG A 95 5.26 -13.62 -9.61
N ASN A 96 5.65 -14.74 -10.20
CA ASN A 96 6.32 -14.77 -11.50
C ASN A 96 5.44 -15.53 -12.51
N SER A 97 5.98 -15.92 -13.67
CA SER A 97 5.22 -16.64 -14.71
C SER A 97 4.84 -18.08 -14.33
N THR A 98 5.48 -18.65 -13.31
CA THR A 98 5.40 -20.07 -12.96
C THR A 98 5.08 -20.33 -11.48
N GLU A 99 5.28 -19.34 -10.61
CA GLU A 99 5.21 -19.47 -9.15
C GLU A 99 4.43 -18.31 -8.52
N ASN A 100 3.81 -18.61 -7.38
CA ASN A 100 3.06 -17.68 -6.55
C ASN A 100 3.35 -18.00 -5.08
N SER A 101 3.73 -17.00 -4.29
CA SER A 101 3.99 -17.17 -2.85
C SER A 101 2.73 -17.34 -2.01
N ASN A 102 1.55 -17.15 -2.61
CA ASN A 102 0.29 -16.84 -1.95
C ASN A 102 0.39 -15.58 -1.08
N TRP A 103 -0.75 -15.16 -0.53
CA TRP A 103 -0.83 -14.03 0.39
C TRP A 103 -0.23 -14.38 1.75
N GLN A 104 0.65 -13.50 2.24
CA GLN A 104 1.30 -13.59 3.54
C GLN A 104 1.01 -12.33 4.34
N GLU A 105 0.72 -12.47 5.63
CA GLU A 105 0.59 -11.33 6.54
C GLU A 105 1.97 -10.78 6.91
N ALA A 106 2.18 -9.49 6.65
CA ALA A 106 3.44 -8.81 6.91
C ALA A 106 3.38 -7.86 8.13
N GLY A 107 2.18 -7.54 8.61
CA GLY A 107 1.97 -6.67 9.76
C GLY A 107 0.61 -5.96 9.71
N SER A 108 0.33 -5.09 10.68
CA SER A 108 -0.90 -4.30 10.70
C SER A 108 -0.69 -2.86 11.15
N VAL A 109 -1.67 -2.02 10.86
CA VAL A 109 -1.76 -0.63 11.29
C VAL A 109 -3.17 -0.30 11.75
N SER A 110 -3.29 0.41 12.87
CA SER A 110 -4.57 0.99 13.28
C SER A 110 -4.74 2.38 12.67
N VAL A 111 -5.70 2.51 11.76
CA VAL A 111 -6.11 3.79 11.18
C VAL A 111 -7.10 4.45 12.15
N PRO A 112 -6.81 5.68 12.65
CA PRO A 112 -7.68 6.36 13.60
C PRO A 112 -9.05 6.66 12.99
N GLN A 113 -10.11 6.45 13.79
CA GLN A 113 -11.45 6.94 13.49
C GLN A 113 -11.61 8.38 13.99
N GLU A 114 -12.17 9.27 13.16
CA GLU A 114 -12.56 10.60 13.60
C GLU A 114 -13.88 10.50 14.37
N ILE A 115 -13.80 10.48 15.70
CA ILE A 115 -14.99 10.58 16.56
C ILE A 115 -15.34 12.07 16.67
N TYR A 116 -16.26 12.56 15.84
CA TYR A 116 -16.86 13.88 16.05
C TYR A 116 -17.71 13.83 17.33
N GLY A 117 -17.14 14.29 18.45
CA GLY A 117 -17.84 14.36 19.73
C GLY A 117 -16.98 14.36 20.99
N ARG A 118 -15.68 14.07 20.93
CA ARG A 118 -14.80 14.17 22.12
C ARG A 118 -13.74 15.24 21.90
N SER A 119 -13.88 16.35 22.64
CA SER A 119 -12.93 17.45 22.69
C SER A 119 -11.54 16.93 23.07
N HIS A 120 -10.73 16.57 22.06
CA HIS A 120 -9.30 16.35 22.19
C HIS A 120 -8.59 17.40 21.35
N VAL A 121 -8.41 18.57 21.97
CA VAL A 121 -7.34 19.50 21.59
C VAL A 121 -6.03 18.73 21.76
N GLY A 122 -5.44 18.22 20.68
CA GLY A 122 -4.19 17.48 20.82
C GLY A 122 -3.71 16.69 19.61
N ARG A 123 -2.91 17.37 18.78
CA ARG A 123 -1.88 16.83 17.87
C ARG A 123 -2.41 16.03 16.68
N ARG A 124 -2.36 16.67 15.50
CA ARG A 124 -2.15 15.97 14.22
C ARG A 124 -0.87 15.12 14.34
N LYS A 125 -0.99 13.87 14.80
CA LYS A 125 0.10 12.90 14.63
C LYS A 125 0.22 12.70 13.12
N ARG A 126 1.28 13.25 12.51
CA ARG A 126 1.75 12.76 11.22
C ARG A 126 1.86 11.24 11.38
N LEU A 127 1.07 10.50 10.60
CA LEU A 127 1.27 9.06 10.46
C LEU A 127 2.75 8.88 10.10
N PRO A 128 3.51 8.07 10.83
CA PRO A 128 4.87 7.75 10.41
C PRO A 128 4.78 7.16 9.02
N HIS A 129 5.63 7.61 8.10
CA HIS A 129 5.78 7.00 6.78
C HIS A 129 5.90 5.48 6.97
N GLN A 130 4.87 4.74 6.56
CA GLN A 130 4.80 3.29 6.76
C GLN A 130 5.76 2.64 5.75
N ALA A 131 7.01 2.47 6.15
CA ALA A 131 7.97 1.70 5.38
C ALA A 131 7.53 0.23 5.36
N VAL A 132 6.81 -0.18 4.31
CA VAL A 132 6.68 -1.60 3.95
C VAL A 132 8.11 -2.12 3.78
N ARG A 133 8.51 -3.15 4.51
CA ARG A 133 9.90 -3.63 4.51
C ARG A 133 10.00 -5.01 3.88
N ALA A 134 10.89 -5.08 2.88
CA ALA A 134 11.51 -6.25 2.26
C ALA A 134 10.58 -7.40 1.85
N LEU A 135 10.31 -7.47 0.55
CA LEU A 135 9.81 -8.67 -0.11
C LEU A 135 11.02 -9.51 -0.53
N ARG A 136 11.13 -10.72 0.03
CA ARG A 136 12.05 -11.73 -0.50
C ARG A 136 11.34 -12.39 -1.69
N ALA A 137 11.94 -12.31 -2.87
CA ALA A 137 11.60 -13.20 -3.97
C ALA A 137 12.26 -14.56 -3.75
#